data_AF-F3GPP1-F1
#
_entry.id   AF-F3GPP1-F1
#
_cell.length_a   1.000
_cell.length_b   1.000
_cell.length_c   1.000
_cell.angle_alpha   90.00
_cell.angle_beta   90.00
_cell.angle_gamma   90.00
#
_symmetry.space_group_name_H-M   'P 1'
#
loop_
_entity.id
_entity.type
_entity.pdbx_description
1 polymer ?
#
loop_
_entity_poly.entity_id
_entity_poly.type
_entity_poly.pdbx_seq_one_letter_code
_entity_poly.pdbx_strand_id
1 'polypeptide(L)' 'FGKVAEIAGEYLRKGSQVYIEGKLQTREWEKDGIKRYTTEIVVDMQGTMQLLGGRPQGDSSRE' A
#
# COMPACT_ATOMS: atom_id res chain seq x y z
N PHE A 1 -2.31 5.47 10.97
CA PHE A 1 -2.43 4.33 10.05
C PHE A 1 -2.85 3.13 10.89
N GLY A 2 -4.11 2.68 10.77
CA GLY A 2 -4.68 1.61 11.59
C GLY A 2 -4.75 0.29 10.81
N LYS A 3 -5.91 -0.37 10.83
CA LYS A 3 -6.21 -1.66 10.19
C LYS A 3 -5.66 -1.86 8.76
N VAL A 4 -5.63 -0.80 7.93
CA VAL A 4 -5.10 -0.88 6.56
C VAL A 4 -3.60 -1.22 6.53
N ALA A 5 -2.82 -0.73 7.49
CA ALA A 5 -1.39 -1.03 7.61
C ALA A 5 -1.14 -2.47 8.09
N GLU A 6 -2.00 -3.00 8.97
CA GLU A 6 -1.95 -4.39 9.41
C GLU A 6 -2.22 -5.35 8.24
N ILE A 7 -3.30 -5.10 7.48
CA ILE A 7 -3.62 -5.86 6.26
C ILE A 7 -2.47 -5.77 5.25
N ALA A 8 -1.88 -4.59 5.08
CA ALA A 8 -0.73 -4.43 4.20
C ALA A 8 0.45 -5.32 4.63
N GLY A 9 0.81 -5.30 5.92
CA GLY A 9 1.91 -6.10 6.45
C GLY A 9 1.67 -7.61 6.34
N GLU A 10 0.46 -8.06 6.65
CA GLU A 10 0.12 -9.48 6.61
C GLU A 10 0.07 -10.04 5.18
N TYR A 11 -0.58 -9.32 4.26
CA TYR A 11 -0.97 -9.89 2.96
C TYR A 11 -0.21 -9.34 1.75
N LEU A 12 0.40 -8.15 1.82
CA LEU A 12 1.15 -7.62 0.68
C LEU A 12 2.54 -8.23 0.57
N ARG A 13 2.86 -8.66 -0.63
CA ARG A 13 4.20 -9.09 -1.03
C ARG A 13 4.59 -8.35 -2.29
N LYS A 14 5.89 -8.34 -2.60
CA LYS A 14 6.38 -7.76 -3.86
C LYS A 14 5.68 -8.44 -5.03
N GLY A 15 5.06 -7.64 -5.90
CA GLY A 15 4.29 -8.12 -7.05
C GLY A 15 2.80 -8.33 -6.79
N SER A 16 2.30 -8.15 -5.56
CA SER A 16 0.87 -8.18 -5.28
C SER A 16 0.13 -7.06 -6.01
N GLN A 17 -0.96 -7.40 -6.70
CA GLN A 17 -1.85 -6.42 -7.32
C GLN A 17 -2.84 -5.88 -6.28
N VAL A 18 -2.97 -4.56 -6.23
CA VAL A 18 -3.83 -3.84 -5.27
C VAL A 18 -4.52 -2.65 -5.92
N TYR A 19 -5.71 -2.32 -5.42
CA TYR A 19 -6.37 -1.04 -5.62
C TYR A 19 -6.14 -0.16 -4.39
N ILE A 20 -5.82 1.11 -4.61
CA ILE A 20 -5.58 2.10 -3.54
C ILE A 20 -6.33 3.38 -3.90
N GLU A 21 -7.09 3.90 -2.94
CA GLU A 21 -7.76 5.19 -3.00
C GLU A 21 -7.43 5.99 -1.74
N GLY A 22 -7.06 7.25 -1.92
CA GLY A 22 -6.69 8.15 -0.83
C GLY A 22 -6.49 9.57 -1.35
N LYS A 23 -5.86 10.40 -0.53
CA LYS A 23 -5.60 11.81 -0.86
C LYS A 23 -4.13 12.05 -1.21
N LEU A 24 -3.88 12.98 -2.12
CA LEU A 24 -2.52 13.48 -2.35
C LEU A 24 -2.08 14.33 -1.17
N GLN A 25 -0.89 14.05 -0.65
CA GLN A 25 -0.24 14.84 0.38
C GLN A 25 1.22 15.10 -0.02
N THR A 26 1.59 16.37 -0.10
CA THR A 26 2.98 16.76 -0.31
C THR A 26 3.59 17.18 1.01
N ARG A 27 4.73 16.58 1.37
CA ARG A 27 5.52 16.99 2.54
C ARG A 27 6.86 17.56 2.13
N GLU A 28 7.25 18.64 2.79
CA GLU A 28 8.61 19.18 2.78
C GLU A 28 9.42 18.48 3.87
N TRP A 29 10.64 18.07 3.54
CA TRP A 29 11.60 17.58 4.52
C TRP A 29 13.01 17.96 4.09
N GLU A 30 13.93 18.05 5.05
CA GLU A 30 15.32 18.42 4.80
C GLU A 30 16.23 17.23 5.03
N LYS A 31 17.24 17.08 4.15
CA LYS A 31 18.33 16.13 4.34
C LYS A 31 19.62 16.73 3.82
N ASP A 32 20.66 16.71 4.66
CA ASP A 32 21.99 17.25 4.34
C ASP A 32 21.93 18.73 3.92
N GLY A 33 21.06 19.53 4.55
CA GLY A 33 20.85 20.94 4.21
C GLY A 33 20.02 21.18 2.94
N ILE A 34 19.58 20.13 2.26
CA ILE A 34 18.81 20.22 1.01
C ILE A 34 17.34 19.98 1.30
N LYS A 35 16.51 20.98 0.97
CA LYS A 35 15.04 20.87 0.99
C LYS A 35 14.54 19.91 -0.10
N ARG A 36 13.64 19.02 0.27
CA ARG A 36 13.04 18.01 -0.61
C ARG A 36 11.52 18.02 -0.46
N TYR A 37 10.85 17.76 -1.57
CA TYR A 37 9.40 17.60 -1.61
C TYR A 37 9.06 16.17 -1.99
N THR A 38 8.11 15.57 -1.29
CA THR A 38 7.63 14.22 -1.61
C THR A 38 6.12 14.25 -1.61
N THR A 39 5.53 13.85 -2.74
CA THR A 39 4.09 13.72 -2.91
C THR A 39 3.72 12.25 -2.75
N GLU A 40 2.80 11.96 -1.83
CA GLU A 40 2.38 10.61 -1.46
C GLU A 40 0.84 10.50 -1.58
N ILE A 41 0.34 9.30 -1.86
CA ILE A 41 -1.09 8.98 -1.72
C ILE A 41 -1.29 8.44 -0.31
N VAL A 42 -1.97 9.21 0.54
CA VAL A 42 -2.24 8.87 1.93
C VAL A 42 -3.64 8.30 2.05
N VAL A 43 -3.73 7.06 2.54
CA VAL A 43 -5.00 6.39 2.84
C VAL A 43 -5.37 6.69 4.31
N ASP A 44 -6.36 7.54 4.51
CA ASP A 44 -6.95 7.83 5.82
C ASP A 44 -8.28 7.09 6.02
N MET A 45 -9.10 7.52 6.99
CA MET A 45 -10.38 6.85 7.30
C MET A 45 -11.40 6.90 6.15
N GLN A 46 -11.25 7.81 5.19
CA GLN A 46 -12.12 7.93 4.02
C GLN A 46 -11.56 7.20 2.79
N GLY A 47 -10.28 6.81 2.82
CA GLY A 47 -9.63 6.05 1.76
C GLY A 47 -9.87 4.55 1.86
N THR A 48 -9.49 3.82 0.81
CA THR A 48 -9.63 2.35 0.77
C THR A 48 -8.40 1.69 0.15
N MET A 49 -8.14 0.45 0.56
CA MET A 49 -7.17 -0.43 -0.07
C MET A 49 -7.80 -1.81 -0.23
N GLN A 50 -7.68 -2.38 -1.43
CA GLN A 50 -8.22 -3.69 -1.74
C GLN A 50 -7.15 -4.56 -2.41
N LEU A 51 -7.05 -5.80 -1.98
CA LEU A 51 -6.23 -6.81 -2.64
C LEU A 51 -6.95 -7.28 -3.90
N LEU A 52 -6.30 -7.19 -5.06
CA LEU A 52 -6.88 -7.60 -6.34
C LEU A 52 -6.37 -8.98 -6.82
N GLY A 53 -5.32 -9.51 -6.19
CA GLY A 53 -4.81 -10.85 -6.48
C GLY A 53 -5.71 -11.95 -5.92
N GLY A 54 -6.08 -12.91 -6.78
CA GLY A 54 -6.66 -14.18 -6.35
C GLY A 54 -5.64 -15.00 -5.57
N ARG A 55 -6.13 -15.88 -4.67
CA ARG A 55 -5.32 -16.89 -3.96
C ARG A 55 -4.29 -17.49 -4.93
N PRO A 56 -3.01 -17.62 -4.55
CA PRO A 56 -2.03 -18.29 -5.41
C PRO A 56 -2.60 -19.65 -5.81
N GLN A 57 -2.96 -19.76 -7.09
CA GLN A 57 -3.39 -21.01 -7.69
C GLN A 57 -2.14 -21.87 -7.81
N GLY A 58 -1.87 -22.62 -6.75
CA GLY A 58 -0.62 -23.37 -6.58
C GLY A 58 -0.75 -24.53 -5.62
N ASP A 59 -1.94 -25.13 -5.50
CA ASP A 59 -2.11 -26.47 -4.92
C ASP A 59 -3.42 -27.14 -5.38
N SER A 60 -3.57 -27.34 -6.70
CA SER A 60 -4.58 -28.24 -7.27
C SER A 60 -3.88 -29.28 -8.16
N SER A 61 -2.91 -29.97 -7.57
CA SER A 61 -2.30 -31.18 -8.11
C SER A 61 -2.21 -32.22 -7.01
N ARG A 62 -3.38 -32.76 -6.65
CA ARG A 62 -3.57 -34.05 -5.97
C ARG A 62 -5.05 -34.41 -6.03
N GLU A 63 -5.43 -35.08 -7.12
CA GLU A 63 -6.06 -36.41 -7.16
C GLU A 63 -6.18 -36.86 -8.62
#